data_AF-A0A061AQ62-F1
#
_entry.id   AF-A0A061AQ62-F1
#
_cell.length_a   1.000
_cell.length_b   1.000
_cell.length_c   1.000
_cell.angle_alpha   90.00
_cell.angle_beta   90.00
_cell.angle_gamma   90.00
#
_symmetry.space_group_name_H-M   'P 1'
#
loop_
_entity.id
_entity.type
_entity.pdbx_description
1 polymer ?
#
loop_
_entity_poly.entity_id
_entity_poly.type
_entity_poly.pdbx_seq_one_letter_code
_entity_poly.pdbx_strand_id
1 'polypeptide(L)'
;MCYVSATLFYGVCIKTHSLQLAARAWPTLKRTLEVIDLLLARKRRGYLRVSNSTGAASIVDLTNEVWELIRLHTRDAIFEQSCRELVGGCHYAASGDDIGPSQTATMRHLQTCDDCYDYLVCDGRLSTFVSQSLPVIEFLLTDFGLRLVGDDSFTHELPNDAPFEFLSHSRAVAILYSGDEGLGEPRIRSCPCANNNGNGQGNEIVEIDPLIFQLPPDANERFEDLFLAFPQLEAVYAPSNERSPPKRSRTRKTARRSRPSGTMRGRTPAQKYRDQWNYEQVLNRKPRWLLWAHGEE
;
A
#
# COMPACT_ATOMS: atom_id res chain seq x y z
N MET A 1 7.25 -20.91 -24.38
CA MET A 1 7.53 -22.02 -23.44
C MET A 1 6.88 -21.56 -22.15
N CYS A 2 5.80 -22.20 -21.75
CA CYS A 2 5.08 -21.74 -20.56
C CYS A 2 5.92 -22.08 -19.32
N TYR A 3 6.01 -21.17 -18.36
CA TYR A 3 6.58 -21.47 -17.05
C TYR A 3 5.69 -20.94 -15.95
N VAL A 4 5.61 -21.70 -14.86
CA VAL A 4 4.94 -21.27 -13.65
C VAL A 4 6.02 -20.98 -12.62
N SER A 5 5.96 -19.79 -12.03
CA SER A 5 6.79 -19.44 -10.89
C SER A 5 5.95 -19.28 -9.64
N ALA A 6 6.52 -19.62 -8.49
CA ALA A 6 5.91 -19.37 -7.19
C ALA A 6 6.93 -18.80 -6.21
N THR A 7 6.53 -17.76 -5.48
CA THR A 7 7.33 -17.04 -4.49
C THR A 7 6.63 -17.08 -3.14
N LEU A 8 7.31 -17.61 -2.11
CA LEU A 8 6.84 -17.60 -0.73
C LEU A 8 7.53 -16.45 0.02
N PHE A 9 6.75 -15.57 0.65
CA PHE A 9 7.29 -14.44 1.40
C PHE A 9 6.43 -14.07 2.62
N TYR A 10 7.04 -13.34 3.55
CA TYR A 10 6.34 -12.75 4.69
C TYR A 10 6.12 -11.26 4.42
N GLY A 11 4.87 -10.84 4.29
CA GLY A 11 4.58 -9.46 3.93
C GLY A 11 3.12 -9.10 3.74
N VAL A 12 2.89 -8.02 3.01
CA VAL A 12 1.57 -7.42 2.72
C VAL A 12 1.46 -7.11 1.23
N CYS A 13 0.23 -6.93 0.76
CA CYS A 13 -0.01 -6.37 -0.56
C CYS A 13 -0.57 -4.95 -0.43
N ILE A 14 -0.04 -4.03 -1.23
CA ILE A 14 -0.39 -2.61 -1.16
C ILE A 14 -0.72 -2.11 -2.55
N LYS A 15 -1.74 -1.26 -2.68
CA LYS A 15 -2.09 -0.63 -3.95
C LYS A 15 -0.92 0.18 -4.51
N THR A 16 -0.60 -0.06 -5.77
CA THR A 16 0.58 0.53 -6.44
C THR A 16 0.56 2.06 -6.39
N HIS A 17 -0.61 2.68 -6.59
CA HIS A 17 -0.72 4.14 -6.55
C HIS A 17 -0.42 4.72 -5.17
N SER A 18 -0.89 4.08 -4.10
CA SER A 18 -0.65 4.55 -2.74
C SER A 18 0.84 4.44 -2.39
N LEU A 19 1.52 3.38 -2.84
CA LEU A 19 2.98 3.24 -2.73
C LEU A 19 3.71 4.32 -3.52
N GLN A 20 3.30 4.60 -4.76
CA GLN A 20 3.92 5.64 -5.58
C GLN A 20 3.82 7.02 -4.90
N LEU A 21 2.66 7.35 -4.31
CA LEU A 21 2.49 8.60 -3.57
C LEU A 21 3.37 8.66 -2.32
N ALA A 22 3.39 7.59 -1.53
CA ALA A 22 4.24 7.51 -0.35
C ALA A 22 5.72 7.65 -0.72
N ALA A 23 6.16 6.99 -1.79
CA ALA A 23 7.53 7.01 -2.26
C ALA A 23 7.96 8.42 -2.72
N ARG A 24 7.07 9.16 -3.37
CA ARG A 24 7.32 10.56 -3.74
C ARG A 24 7.35 11.50 -2.54
N ALA A 25 6.50 11.25 -1.55
CA ALA A 25 6.42 12.04 -0.32
C ALA A 25 7.62 11.82 0.61
N TRP A 26 8.22 10.63 0.56
CA TRP A 26 9.20 10.16 1.54
C TRP A 26 10.44 11.03 1.73
N PRO A 27 11.13 11.51 0.67
CA PRO A 27 12.33 12.33 0.84
C PRO A 27 12.08 13.61 1.63
N THR A 28 10.90 14.23 1.43
CA THR A 28 10.48 15.43 2.16
C THR A 28 10.04 15.06 3.57
N LEU A 29 9.19 14.03 3.72
CA LEU A 29 8.69 13.59 5.01
C LEU A 29 9.81 13.20 5.97
N LYS A 30 10.76 12.35 5.52
CA LYS A 30 11.90 11.89 6.32
C LYS A 30 12.68 13.07 6.90
N ARG A 31 13.07 14.02 6.05
CA ARG A 31 13.80 15.24 6.48
C ARG A 31 12.99 16.07 7.47
N THR A 32 11.68 16.22 7.24
CA THR A 32 10.83 17.01 8.13
C THR A 32 10.66 16.34 9.49
N LEU A 33 10.49 15.02 9.54
CA LEU A 33 10.40 14.27 10.80
C LEU A 33 11.73 14.34 11.58
N GLU A 34 12.88 14.20 10.90
CA GLU A 34 14.20 14.37 11.52
C GLU A 34 14.37 15.75 12.17
N VAL A 35 13.88 16.82 11.52
CA VAL A 35 13.90 18.18 12.09
C VAL A 35 13.01 18.26 13.33
N ILE A 36 11.80 17.70 13.29
CA ILE A 36 10.88 17.67 14.44
C ILE A 36 11.53 16.92 15.61
N ASP A 37 12.14 15.77 15.35
CA ASP A 37 12.81 14.94 16.36
C ASP A 37 13.96 15.67 17.03
N LEU A 38 14.75 16.39 16.23
CA LEU A 38 15.84 17.22 16.71
C LEU A 38 15.34 18.40 17.56
N LEU A 39 14.22 19.04 17.19
CA LEU A 39 13.58 20.08 18.01
C LEU A 39 13.09 19.51 19.35
N LEU A 40 12.42 18.36 19.33
CA LEU A 40 11.95 17.67 20.54
C LEU A 40 13.11 17.22 21.44
N ALA A 41 14.21 16.74 20.86
CA ALA A 41 15.41 16.37 21.61
C ALA A 41 16.05 17.58 22.28
N ARG A 42 16.17 18.71 21.57
CA ARG A 42 16.69 19.97 22.13
C ARG A 42 15.79 20.54 23.22
N LYS A 43 14.47 20.46 23.05
CA LYS A 43 13.48 20.85 24.06
C LYS A 43 13.67 20.04 25.34
N ARG A 44 13.71 18.70 25.24
CA ARG A 44 13.90 17.79 26.39
C ARG A 44 15.18 18.07 27.18
N ARG A 45 16.23 18.53 26.49
CA ARG A 45 17.53 18.87 27.09
C ARG A 45 17.64 20.33 27.55
N GLY A 46 16.62 21.17 27.35
CA GLY A 46 16.64 22.59 27.69
C GLY A 46 17.54 23.46 26.79
N TYR A 47 17.95 22.95 25.62
CA TYR A 47 18.82 23.68 24.68
C TYR A 47 18.05 24.44 23.61
N LEU A 48 16.74 24.23 23.49
CA LEU A 48 15.92 24.94 22.51
C LEU A 48 15.68 26.38 23.01
N ARG A 49 16.39 27.35 22.42
CA ARG A 49 16.23 28.77 22.72
C ARG A 49 15.52 29.47 21.58
N VAL A 50 14.52 30.30 21.91
CA VAL A 50 13.82 31.17 20.95
C VAL A 50 14.25 32.59 21.27
N SER A 51 14.86 33.27 20.29
CA SER A 51 15.44 34.59 20.47
C SER A 51 14.39 35.70 20.61
N ASN A 52 13.17 35.51 20.11
CA ASN A 52 12.10 36.51 20.10
C ASN A 52 10.75 35.88 20.47
N SER A 53 10.34 35.91 21.74
CA SER A 53 8.95 35.63 22.14
C SER A 53 8.39 36.82 22.90
N THR A 54 7.97 37.86 22.17
CA THR A 54 7.21 38.97 22.75
C THR A 54 5.81 38.51 23.11
N GLY A 55 5.63 38.00 24.33
CA GLY A 55 4.34 37.78 24.97
C GLY A 55 3.44 36.66 24.41
N ALA A 56 3.85 35.97 23.35
CA ALA A 56 3.14 34.84 22.77
C ALA A 56 3.80 33.50 23.14
N ALA A 57 2.99 32.44 23.26
CA ALA A 57 3.47 31.07 23.42
C ALA A 57 4.42 30.72 22.25
N SER A 58 5.60 30.24 22.58
CA SER A 58 6.65 29.88 21.64
C SER A 58 6.63 28.38 21.34
N ILE A 59 7.44 27.94 20.37
CA ILE A 59 7.60 26.53 20.02
C ILE A 59 8.11 25.67 21.21
N VAL A 60 8.77 26.28 22.19
CA VAL A 60 9.26 25.63 23.42
C VAL A 60 8.11 25.31 24.38
N ASP A 61 7.07 26.14 24.36
CA ASP A 61 5.93 26.07 25.28
C ASP A 61 4.86 25.05 24.81
N LEU A 62 4.97 24.55 23.58
CA LEU A 62 4.07 23.55 23.04
C LEU A 62 4.18 22.22 23.80
N THR A 63 3.05 21.65 24.20
CA THR A 63 3.02 20.33 24.88
C THR A 63 3.40 19.20 23.92
N ASN A 64 3.71 18.01 24.47
CA ASN A 64 4.09 16.86 23.64
C ASN A 64 2.93 16.42 22.73
N GLU A 65 1.69 16.58 23.18
CA GLU A 65 0.48 16.29 22.41
C GLU A 65 0.37 17.20 21.18
N VAL A 66 0.71 18.49 21.33
CA VAL A 66 0.72 19.42 20.18
C VAL A 66 1.81 19.05 19.19
N TRP A 67 2.98 18.60 19.66
CA TRP A 67 4.04 18.10 18.77
C TRP A 67 3.63 16.85 17.99
N GLU A 68 2.91 15.94 18.64
CA GLU A 68 2.38 14.76 17.95
C GLU A 68 1.32 15.15 16.91
N LEU A 69 0.45 16.12 17.22
CA LEU A 69 -0.47 16.68 16.23
C LEU A 69 0.26 17.33 15.04
N ILE A 70 1.36 18.06 15.29
CA ILE A 70 2.18 18.66 14.23
C ILE A 70 2.74 17.57 13.32
N ARG A 71 3.29 16.48 13.88
CA ARG A 71 3.80 15.34 13.09
C ARG A 71 2.71 14.74 12.21
N LEU A 72 1.54 14.45 12.78
CA LEU A 72 0.41 13.87 12.06
C LEU A 72 -0.04 14.77 10.89
N HIS A 73 -0.28 16.07 11.16
CA HIS A 73 -0.72 17.00 10.10
C HIS A 73 0.35 17.23 9.05
N THR A 74 1.62 17.26 9.45
CA THR A 74 2.75 17.46 8.53
C THR A 74 2.89 16.28 7.58
N ARG A 75 2.79 15.05 8.10
CA ARG A 75 2.75 13.84 7.27
C ARG A 75 1.62 13.88 6.26
N ASP A 76 0.41 14.15 6.74
CA ASP A 76 -0.79 14.15 5.88
C ASP A 76 -0.69 15.25 4.80
N ALA A 77 -0.23 16.44 5.16
CA ALA A 77 -0.02 17.55 4.23
C ALA A 77 1.05 17.25 3.16
N ILE A 78 2.15 16.59 3.53
CA ILE A 78 3.20 16.21 2.56
C ILE A 78 2.67 15.14 1.60
N PHE A 79 1.94 14.15 2.10
CA PHE A 79 1.32 13.12 1.26
C PHE A 79 0.31 13.73 0.27
N GLU A 80 -0.56 14.61 0.75
CA GLU A 80 -1.53 15.34 -0.08
C GLU A 80 -0.84 16.23 -1.12
N GLN A 81 0.22 16.93 -0.73
CA GLN A 81 1.02 17.73 -1.66
C GLN A 81 1.62 16.86 -2.77
N SER A 82 2.20 15.69 -2.43
CA SER A 82 2.72 14.75 -3.43
C SER A 82 1.64 14.22 -4.37
N CYS A 83 0.42 14.00 -3.88
CA CYS A 83 -0.73 13.67 -4.73
C CYS A 83 -1.06 14.81 -5.69
N ARG A 84 -1.18 16.04 -5.19
CA ARG A 84 -1.49 17.21 -6.01
C ARG A 84 -0.44 17.45 -7.08
N GLU A 85 0.84 17.33 -6.75
CA GLU A 85 1.94 17.48 -7.71
C GLU A 85 1.96 16.38 -8.77
N LEU A 86 1.74 15.12 -8.38
CA LEU A 86 1.69 14.02 -9.33
C LEU A 86 0.53 14.17 -10.30
N VAL A 87 -0.66 14.41 -9.77
CA VAL A 87 -1.90 14.53 -10.55
C VAL A 87 -1.87 15.78 -11.41
N GLY A 88 -1.41 16.92 -10.86
CA GLY A 88 -1.22 18.17 -11.59
C GLY A 88 -0.20 18.04 -12.72
N GLY A 89 0.94 17.39 -12.47
CA GLY A 89 1.94 17.15 -13.50
C GLY A 89 1.43 16.25 -14.64
N CYS A 90 0.63 15.23 -14.32
CA CYS A 90 0.00 14.40 -15.35
C CYS A 90 -1.02 15.18 -16.17
N HIS A 91 -1.87 15.98 -15.51
CA HIS A 91 -2.86 16.79 -16.20
C HIS A 91 -2.21 17.84 -17.11
N TYR A 92 -1.21 18.56 -16.60
CA TYR A 92 -0.46 19.52 -17.39
C TYR A 92 0.23 18.88 -18.61
N ALA A 93 0.79 17.68 -18.44
CA ALA A 93 1.39 16.95 -19.56
C ALA A 93 0.37 16.47 -20.60
N ALA A 94 -0.89 16.28 -20.20
CA ALA A 94 -1.99 15.85 -21.05
C ALA A 94 -2.66 17.02 -21.80
N SER A 95 -3.05 18.08 -21.08
CA SER A 95 -3.85 19.19 -21.61
C SER A 95 -3.04 20.46 -21.88
N GLY A 96 -1.87 20.62 -21.25
CA GLY A 96 -1.13 21.89 -21.21
C GLY A 96 -1.68 22.89 -20.19
N ASP A 97 -2.76 22.53 -19.49
CA ASP A 97 -3.43 23.38 -18.51
C ASP A 97 -3.14 22.90 -17.07
N ASP A 98 -3.12 23.84 -16.13
CA ASP A 98 -3.02 23.51 -14.71
C ASP A 98 -4.37 23.05 -14.16
N ILE A 99 -4.34 22.11 -13.21
CA ILE A 99 -5.53 21.78 -12.43
C ILE A 99 -5.91 23.01 -11.62
N GLY A 100 -7.00 23.66 -12.01
CA GLY A 100 -7.48 24.87 -11.35
C GLY A 100 -7.69 24.66 -9.84
N PRO A 101 -7.57 25.74 -9.02
CA PRO A 101 -7.56 25.66 -7.56
C PRO A 101 -8.87 25.12 -6.95
N SER A 102 -9.95 25.02 -7.73
CA SER A 102 -11.25 24.49 -7.31
C SER A 102 -11.38 22.96 -7.51
N GLN A 103 -10.48 22.33 -8.26
CA GLN A 103 -10.52 20.90 -8.52
C GLN A 103 -9.65 20.14 -7.52
N THR A 104 -10.21 19.09 -6.92
CA THR A 104 -9.48 18.22 -6.00
C THR A 104 -8.54 17.31 -6.81
N ALA A 105 -7.25 17.67 -6.88
CA ALA A 105 -6.19 16.87 -7.49
C ALA A 105 -5.91 15.59 -6.65
N THR A 106 -6.86 14.65 -6.74
CA THR A 106 -6.80 13.31 -6.16
C THR A 106 -6.43 12.30 -7.23
N MET A 107 -5.96 11.11 -6.85
CA MET A 107 -5.70 10.04 -7.82
C MET A 107 -6.91 9.69 -8.69
N ARG A 108 -8.12 9.89 -8.17
CA ARG A 108 -9.38 9.70 -8.92
C ARG A 108 -9.50 10.66 -10.11
N HIS A 109 -8.89 11.85 -10.04
CA HIS A 109 -8.88 12.81 -11.15
C HIS A 109 -8.27 12.21 -12.41
N LEU A 110 -7.20 11.43 -12.27
CA LEU A 110 -6.56 10.74 -13.41
C LEU A 110 -7.50 9.74 -14.10
N GLN A 111 -8.60 9.35 -13.43
CA GLN A 111 -9.63 8.47 -14.00
C GLN A 111 -10.80 9.21 -14.63
N THR A 112 -11.15 10.37 -14.06
CA THR A 112 -12.38 11.09 -14.41
C THR A 112 -12.15 12.26 -15.35
N CYS A 113 -10.89 12.65 -15.55
CA CYS A 113 -10.49 13.68 -16.50
C CYS A 113 -10.16 13.03 -17.84
N ASP A 114 -10.89 13.41 -18.89
CA ASP A 114 -10.74 12.85 -20.24
C ASP A 114 -9.30 13.02 -20.77
N ASP A 115 -8.70 14.20 -20.62
CA ASP A 115 -7.31 14.43 -21.07
C ASP A 115 -6.32 13.51 -20.35
N CYS A 116 -6.44 13.36 -19.03
CA CYS A 116 -5.57 12.48 -18.25
C CYS A 116 -5.76 11.02 -18.64
N TYR A 117 -7.01 10.63 -18.91
CA TYR A 117 -7.33 9.28 -19.34
C TYR A 117 -6.71 8.98 -20.70
N ASP A 118 -6.91 9.85 -21.69
CA ASP A 118 -6.37 9.67 -23.02
C ASP A 118 -4.84 9.64 -22.99
N TYR A 119 -4.22 10.55 -22.24
CA TYR A 119 -2.77 10.61 -22.10
C TYR A 119 -2.17 9.37 -21.44
N LEU A 120 -2.80 8.81 -20.40
CA LEU A 120 -2.25 7.65 -19.70
C LEU A 120 -2.59 6.34 -20.39
N VAL A 121 -3.83 6.19 -20.84
CA VAL A 121 -4.40 4.91 -21.30
C VAL A 121 -4.38 4.84 -22.82
N CYS A 122 -5.03 5.77 -23.52
CA CYS A 122 -5.16 5.73 -24.98
C CYS A 122 -3.80 5.89 -25.69
N ASP A 123 -2.93 6.75 -25.16
CA ASP A 123 -1.56 6.94 -25.62
C ASP A 123 -0.58 5.85 -25.13
N GLY A 124 -1.04 4.90 -24.32
CA GLY A 124 -0.22 3.77 -23.83
C GLY A 124 0.90 4.15 -22.87
N ARG A 125 0.79 5.28 -22.15
CA ARG A 125 1.84 5.77 -21.24
C ARG A 125 1.80 5.14 -19.86
N LEU A 126 0.73 4.44 -19.51
CA LEU A 126 0.50 3.89 -18.17
C LEU A 126 1.64 2.96 -17.70
N SER A 127 2.10 2.06 -18.56
CA SER A 127 3.20 1.14 -18.25
C SER A 127 4.50 1.88 -17.91
N THR A 128 4.80 2.95 -18.66
CA THR A 128 5.96 3.81 -18.42
C THR A 128 5.80 4.61 -17.13
N PHE A 129 4.61 5.17 -16.90
CA PHE A 129 4.27 5.90 -15.68
C PHE A 129 4.47 5.03 -14.43
N VAL A 130 4.04 3.77 -14.47
CA VAL A 130 4.25 2.81 -13.39
C VAL A 130 5.72 2.43 -13.26
N SER A 131 6.38 2.05 -14.36
CA SER A 131 7.78 1.59 -14.34
C SER A 131 8.75 2.64 -13.80
N GLN A 132 8.51 3.92 -14.11
CA GLN A 132 9.30 5.04 -13.59
C GLN A 132 9.15 5.24 -12.07
N SER A 133 8.08 4.74 -11.47
CA SER A 133 7.86 4.84 -10.02
C SER A 133 8.57 3.76 -9.22
N LEU A 134 8.88 2.61 -9.82
CA LEU A 134 9.40 1.44 -9.11
C LEU A 134 10.72 1.71 -8.37
N PRO A 135 11.74 2.36 -8.97
CA PRO A 135 12.99 2.62 -8.24
C PRO A 135 12.79 3.54 -7.03
N VAL A 136 11.83 4.46 -7.11
CA VAL A 136 11.50 5.38 -6.00
C VAL A 136 10.77 4.64 -4.89
N ILE A 137 9.88 3.71 -5.24
CA ILE A 137 9.21 2.82 -4.29
C ILE A 137 10.24 1.94 -3.58
N GLU A 138 11.18 1.35 -4.31
CA GLU A 138 12.24 0.52 -3.74
C GLU A 138 13.10 1.29 -2.74
N PHE A 139 13.44 2.53 -3.07
CA PHE A 139 14.18 3.42 -2.18
C PHE A 139 13.42 3.69 -0.88
N LEU A 140 12.11 3.99 -0.96
CA LEU A 140 11.26 4.11 0.22
C LEU A 140 11.29 2.82 1.04
N LEU A 141 11.02 1.67 0.43
CA LEU A 141 10.88 0.40 1.15
C LEU A 141 12.18 -0.02 1.83
N THR A 142 13.32 0.25 1.19
CA THR A 142 14.66 -0.04 1.74
C THR A 142 14.88 0.67 3.07
N ASP A 143 14.43 1.93 3.22
CA ASP A 143 14.54 2.68 4.46
C ASP A 143 13.73 2.06 5.63
N PHE A 144 12.73 1.22 5.32
CA PHE A 144 11.96 0.44 6.29
C PHE A 144 12.44 -1.03 6.39
N GLY A 145 13.53 -1.41 5.71
CA GLY A 145 13.99 -2.80 5.67
C GLY A 145 13.04 -3.76 4.95
N LEU A 146 12.31 -3.23 3.95
CA LEU A 146 11.34 -3.90 3.10
C LEU A 146 11.76 -3.85 1.62
N ARG A 147 11.12 -4.65 0.77
CA ARG A 147 11.33 -4.69 -0.68
C ARG A 147 10.06 -5.05 -1.45
N LEU A 148 9.99 -4.73 -2.73
CA LEU A 148 8.98 -5.30 -3.62
C LEU A 148 9.29 -6.77 -3.89
N VAL A 149 8.23 -7.57 -3.99
CA VAL A 149 8.30 -8.97 -4.39
C VAL A 149 8.13 -9.07 -5.90
N GLY A 150 9.25 -9.00 -6.60
CA GLY A 150 9.29 -9.00 -8.06
C GLY A 150 8.67 -7.81 -8.76
N ASP A 151 8.65 -7.92 -10.09
CA ASP A 151 8.25 -6.82 -10.98
C ASP A 151 6.74 -6.82 -11.25
N ASP A 152 6.07 -7.92 -10.92
CA ASP A 152 4.66 -8.13 -11.20
C ASP A 152 3.75 -7.34 -10.26
N SER A 153 2.59 -6.98 -10.79
CA SER A 153 1.48 -6.46 -10.02
C SER A 153 0.24 -7.25 -10.37
N PHE A 154 -0.77 -7.21 -9.50
CA PHE A 154 -1.99 -7.98 -9.68
C PHE A 154 -3.22 -7.12 -9.42
N THR A 155 -4.32 -7.41 -10.10
CA THR A 155 -5.60 -6.73 -9.91
C THR A 155 -6.53 -7.58 -9.04
N HIS A 156 -7.33 -6.89 -8.23
CA HIS A 156 -8.43 -7.52 -7.48
C HIS A 156 -9.77 -7.45 -8.22
N GLU A 157 -9.80 -6.72 -9.33
CA GLU A 157 -11.01 -6.43 -10.08
C GLU A 157 -11.03 -7.29 -11.35
N LEU A 158 -12.22 -7.80 -11.70
CA LEU A 158 -12.38 -8.62 -12.90
C LEU A 158 -11.99 -7.79 -14.13
N PRO A 159 -11.44 -8.41 -15.20
CA PRO A 159 -10.95 -7.72 -16.39
C PRO A 159 -11.96 -6.76 -17.04
N ASN A 160 -13.26 -6.98 -16.81
CA ASN A 160 -14.34 -6.19 -17.40
C ASN A 160 -14.86 -5.05 -16.50
N ASP A 161 -14.50 -5.03 -15.22
CA ASP A 161 -15.02 -4.06 -14.24
C ASP A 161 -14.05 -2.91 -13.93
N ALA A 162 -12.81 -3.00 -14.41
CA ALA A 162 -11.74 -2.06 -14.10
C ALA A 162 -11.02 -1.59 -15.37
N PRO A 163 -11.52 -0.55 -16.08
CA PRO A 163 -10.81 0.04 -17.20
C PRO A 163 -9.47 0.69 -16.78
N PHE A 164 -9.18 0.78 -15.47
CA PHE A 164 -7.92 1.29 -14.95
C PHE A 164 -7.12 0.20 -14.27
N GLU A 165 -6.15 -0.32 -15.01
CA GLU A 165 -5.10 -1.17 -14.48
C GLU A 165 -4.45 -0.48 -13.26
N PHE A 166 -3.78 0.64 -13.40
CA PHE A 166 -2.91 1.16 -12.34
C PHE A 166 -3.53 1.35 -10.93
N LEU A 167 -4.78 1.83 -10.82
CA LEU A 167 -5.45 2.03 -9.52
C LEU A 167 -6.07 0.74 -8.96
N SER A 168 -6.33 -0.24 -9.83
CA SER A 168 -6.77 -1.57 -9.41
C SER A 168 -5.58 -2.47 -9.02
N HIS A 169 -4.38 -2.19 -9.55
CA HIS A 169 -3.17 -2.98 -9.30
C HIS A 169 -2.61 -2.81 -7.89
N SER A 170 -2.16 -3.93 -7.35
CA SER A 170 -1.46 -4.04 -6.08
C SER A 170 -0.12 -4.72 -6.29
N ARG A 171 0.82 -4.44 -5.39
CA ARG A 171 2.14 -5.05 -5.37
C ARG A 171 2.39 -5.71 -4.03
N ALA A 172 3.14 -6.81 -4.04
CA ALA A 172 3.59 -7.45 -2.81
C ALA A 172 4.83 -6.73 -2.27
N VAL A 173 4.81 -6.49 -0.97
CA VAL A 173 5.90 -5.91 -0.19
C VAL A 173 6.29 -6.92 0.88
N ALA A 174 7.57 -7.28 0.94
CA ALA A 174 8.10 -8.27 1.86
C ALA A 174 9.25 -7.73 2.69
N ILE A 175 9.61 -8.47 3.74
CA ILE A 175 10.83 -8.21 4.50
C ILE A 175 12.08 -8.47 3.68
N LEU A 176 13.12 -7.68 3.93
CA LEU A 176 14.48 -7.97 3.46
C LEU A 176 15.16 -8.93 4.45
N TYR A 177 15.55 -10.12 3.99
CA TYR A 177 16.33 -11.06 4.81
C TYR A 177 17.81 -10.64 4.85
N SER A 178 18.40 -10.58 6.05
CA SER A 178 19.86 -10.38 6.20
C SER A 178 20.60 -11.58 5.62
N GLY A 179 21.10 -11.43 4.40
CA GLY A 179 21.71 -12.50 3.60
C GLY A 179 21.44 -12.34 2.09
N ASP A 180 20.48 -11.48 1.75
CA ASP A 180 19.94 -11.28 0.41
C ASP A 180 20.69 -10.21 -0.43
N GLU A 181 21.96 -9.91 -0.13
CA GLU A 181 22.80 -9.07 -1.03
C GLU A 181 23.14 -9.78 -2.38
N GLY A 182 22.47 -10.89 -2.71
CA GLY A 182 22.70 -11.62 -3.96
C GLY A 182 21.94 -12.94 -4.14
N LEU A 183 21.18 -13.40 -3.15
CA LEU A 183 20.37 -14.63 -3.22
C LEU A 183 18.90 -14.25 -3.26
N GLY A 184 18.46 -13.64 -4.38
CA GLY A 184 17.10 -13.13 -4.54
C GLY A 184 16.02 -14.09 -4.06
N GLU A 185 14.84 -13.54 -3.75
CA GLU A 185 13.66 -14.23 -3.21
C GLU A 185 13.57 -15.71 -3.57
N PRO A 186 13.23 -16.61 -2.61
CA PRO A 186 13.06 -18.03 -2.90
C PRO A 186 11.95 -18.21 -3.94
N ARG A 187 12.38 -18.34 -5.19
CA ARG A 187 11.56 -18.45 -6.39
C ARG A 187 11.78 -19.81 -6.99
N ILE A 188 10.70 -20.55 -7.10
CA ILE A 188 10.69 -21.80 -7.86
C ILE A 188 10.21 -21.45 -9.25
N ARG A 189 10.89 -21.96 -10.28
CA ARG A 189 10.45 -21.90 -11.67
C ARG A 189 10.27 -23.34 -12.16
N SER A 190 9.02 -23.72 -12.39
CA SER A 190 8.67 -24.99 -13.01
C SER A 190 8.38 -24.75 -14.49
N CYS A 191 9.02 -25.50 -15.37
CA CYS A 191 8.60 -25.62 -16.77
C CYS A 191 7.81 -26.92 -16.93
N PRO A 192 6.57 -26.91 -17.47
CA PRO A 192 5.89 -28.13 -17.84
C PRO A 192 6.77 -28.85 -18.84
N CYS A 193 7.33 -30.00 -18.45
CA CYS A 193 8.07 -30.84 -19.37
C CYS A 193 7.14 -31.18 -20.53
N ALA A 194 7.61 -30.93 -21.76
CA ALA A 194 6.97 -31.35 -23.00
C ALA A 194 6.96 -32.88 -23.05
N ASN A 195 6.06 -33.51 -22.30
CA ASN A 195 5.73 -34.90 -22.56
C ASN A 195 5.07 -34.89 -23.94
N ASN A 196 5.73 -35.56 -24.90
CA ASN A 196 5.34 -35.70 -26.31
C ASN A 196 3.90 -36.23 -26.54
N ASN A 197 3.10 -36.43 -25.50
CA ASN A 197 1.69 -36.82 -25.54
C ASN A 197 0.83 -35.86 -24.69
N GLY A 198 0.84 -34.57 -25.03
CA GLY A 198 -0.29 -33.63 -25.00
C GLY A 198 -1.19 -33.44 -23.76
N ASN A 199 -0.98 -34.09 -22.60
CA ASN A 199 -1.95 -34.00 -21.48
C ASN A 199 -1.36 -34.31 -20.09
N GLY A 200 -0.04 -34.23 -19.90
CA GLY A 200 0.57 -34.47 -18.59
C GLY A 200 0.49 -33.25 -17.67
N GLN A 201 -0.27 -33.32 -16.57
CA GLN A 201 -0.11 -32.39 -15.45
C GLN A 201 1.27 -32.64 -14.83
N GLY A 202 2.18 -31.68 -15.00
CA GLY A 202 3.47 -31.68 -14.31
C GLY A 202 3.25 -31.22 -12.86
N ASN A 203 3.51 -32.10 -11.90
CA ASN A 203 3.56 -31.74 -10.49
C ASN A 203 5.02 -31.70 -10.08
N GLU A 204 5.49 -30.54 -9.63
CA GLU A 204 6.80 -30.39 -9.00
C GLU A 204 6.61 -30.26 -7.49
N ILE A 205 7.32 -31.10 -6.73
CA ILE A 205 7.35 -31.00 -5.27
C ILE A 205 8.63 -30.24 -4.92
N VAL A 206 8.47 -29.16 -4.17
CA VAL A 206 9.61 -28.38 -3.69
C VAL A 206 9.72 -28.49 -2.18
N GLU A 207 10.91 -28.87 -1.74
CA GLU A 207 11.28 -28.77 -0.34
C GLU A 207 11.62 -27.32 0.00
N ILE A 208 10.90 -26.77 0.97
CA ILE A 208 11.11 -25.42 1.47
C ILE A 208 12.04 -25.53 2.67
N ASP A 209 13.19 -24.84 2.62
CA ASP A 209 14.10 -24.75 3.76
C ASP A 209 13.35 -24.16 4.97
N PRO A 210 13.26 -24.88 6.11
CA PRO A 210 12.61 -24.35 7.32
C PRO A 210 13.18 -23.03 7.81
N LEU A 211 14.44 -22.70 7.47
CA LEU A 211 15.06 -21.42 7.79
C LEU A 211 14.33 -20.23 7.16
N ILE A 212 13.58 -20.43 6.06
CA ILE A 212 12.75 -19.36 5.48
C ILE A 212 11.77 -18.81 6.52
N PHE A 213 11.27 -19.65 7.43
CA PHE A 213 10.30 -19.26 8.44
C PHE A 213 10.92 -18.53 9.63
N GLN A 214 12.25 -18.39 9.67
CA GLN A 214 12.96 -17.61 10.68
C GLN A 214 12.95 -16.14 10.30
N LEU A 215 11.94 -15.43 10.80
CA LEU A 215 11.79 -13.99 10.60
C LEU A 215 12.75 -13.20 11.50
N PRO A 216 13.25 -12.05 11.05
CA PRO A 216 13.87 -11.07 11.93
C PRO A 216 12.94 -10.70 13.11
N PRO A 217 13.49 -10.43 14.31
CA PRO A 217 12.68 -10.12 15.49
C PRO A 217 11.83 -8.84 15.32
N ASP A 218 12.29 -7.91 14.47
CA ASP A 218 11.67 -6.65 14.13
C ASP A 218 10.77 -6.72 12.88
N ALA A 219 10.51 -7.92 12.32
CA ALA A 219 9.79 -8.07 11.05
C ALA A 219 8.42 -7.38 11.03
N ASN A 220 7.66 -7.47 12.12
CA ASN A 220 6.36 -6.80 12.24
C ASN A 220 6.52 -5.29 12.39
N GLU A 221 7.49 -4.85 13.20
CA GLU A 221 7.76 -3.44 13.49
C GLU A 221 8.08 -2.68 12.20
N ARG A 222 8.80 -3.28 11.26
CA ARG A 222 9.09 -2.68 9.93
C ARG A 222 7.82 -2.31 9.14
N PHE A 223 6.80 -3.15 9.15
CA PHE A 223 5.52 -2.83 8.49
C PHE A 223 4.73 -1.81 9.30
N GLU A 224 4.74 -1.93 10.63
CA GLU A 224 4.09 -0.94 11.50
C GLU A 224 4.68 0.46 11.27
N ASP A 225 6.00 0.59 11.22
CA ASP A 225 6.70 1.84 10.92
C ASP A 225 6.32 2.40 9.55
N LEU A 226 6.22 1.56 8.52
CA LEU A 226 5.75 1.99 7.20
C LEU A 226 4.33 2.55 7.26
N PHE A 227 3.40 1.86 7.93
CA PHE A 227 2.01 2.29 8.04
C PHE A 227 1.80 3.45 9.02
N LEU A 228 2.71 3.65 9.98
CA LEU A 228 2.75 4.83 10.85
C LEU A 228 3.26 6.06 10.07
N ALA A 229 4.30 5.86 9.25
CA ALA A 229 4.82 6.89 8.36
C ALA A 229 3.83 7.26 7.24
N PHE A 230 2.98 6.32 6.82
CA PHE A 230 1.96 6.54 5.79
C PHE A 230 0.64 5.79 6.06
N PRO A 231 -0.25 6.32 6.91
CA PRO A 231 -1.57 5.74 7.14
C PRO A 231 -2.49 5.82 5.93
N GLN A 232 -2.11 6.55 4.88
CA GLN A 232 -2.83 6.63 3.61
C GLN A 232 -2.57 5.41 2.72
N LEU A 233 -1.58 4.57 3.04
CA LEU A 233 -1.33 3.34 2.28
C LEU A 233 -2.54 2.40 2.34
N GLU A 234 -2.92 1.91 1.17
CA GLU A 234 -4.07 1.04 0.98
C GLU A 234 -3.58 -0.41 0.92
N ALA A 235 -3.63 -1.09 2.07
CA ALA A 235 -3.30 -2.49 2.14
C ALA A 235 -4.48 -3.33 1.68
N VAL A 236 -4.19 -4.35 0.86
CA VAL A 236 -5.20 -5.24 0.29
C VAL A 236 -4.91 -6.67 0.69
N TYR A 237 -5.99 -7.42 0.94
CA TYR A 237 -5.89 -8.86 1.10
C TYR A 237 -5.67 -9.48 -0.28
N ALA A 238 -4.46 -9.96 -0.57
CA ALA A 238 -4.28 -10.96 -1.61
C ALA A 238 -4.95 -12.25 -1.14
N PRO A 239 -6.04 -12.71 -1.78
CA PRO A 239 -6.42 -14.08 -1.59
C PRO A 239 -5.26 -14.92 -2.13
N SER A 240 -4.52 -15.59 -1.25
CA SER A 240 -4.13 -16.97 -1.58
C SER A 240 -5.40 -17.62 -2.10
N ASN A 241 -5.34 -18.42 -3.16
CA ASN A 241 -6.49 -19.11 -3.76
C ASN A 241 -7.23 -20.05 -2.77
N GLU A 242 -7.73 -19.53 -1.65
CA GLU A 242 -8.76 -20.10 -0.82
C GLU A 242 -9.99 -20.00 -1.70
N ARG A 243 -10.22 -21.07 -2.46
CA ARG A 243 -11.57 -21.54 -2.71
C ARG A 243 -12.26 -21.48 -1.35
N SER A 244 -13.01 -20.41 -1.11
CA SER A 244 -13.81 -20.27 0.10
C SER A 244 -14.57 -21.58 0.24
N PRO A 245 -14.51 -22.28 1.39
CA PRO A 245 -15.31 -23.48 1.56
C PRO A 245 -16.76 -23.11 1.23
N PRO A 246 -17.46 -23.92 0.41
CA PRO A 246 -18.76 -23.54 -0.13
C PRO A 246 -19.64 -23.12 1.05
N LYS A 247 -20.11 -21.87 1.02
CA LYS A 247 -20.99 -21.31 2.05
C LYS A 247 -22.14 -22.29 2.20
N ARG A 248 -22.12 -23.10 3.28
CA ARG A 248 -23.24 -23.97 3.63
C ARG A 248 -24.46 -23.08 3.71
N SER A 249 -25.40 -23.28 2.79
CA SER A 249 -26.67 -22.59 2.76
C SER A 249 -27.33 -22.80 4.12
N ARG A 250 -27.35 -21.75 4.95
CA ARG A 250 -28.13 -21.77 6.19
C ARG A 250 -29.59 -21.80 5.76
N THR A 251 -30.17 -22.99 5.81
CA THR A 251 -31.60 -23.22 5.71
C THR A 251 -32.28 -22.29 6.71
N ARG A 252 -33.07 -21.38 6.17
CA ARG A 252 -33.77 -20.32 6.89
C ARG A 252 -34.88 -20.94 7.72
N LYS A 253 -34.58 -21.40 8.94
CA LYS A 253 -35.62 -21.69 9.94
C LYS A 253 -36.09 -20.36 10.52
N THR A 254 -37.29 -19.98 10.11
CA THR A 254 -38.12 -18.92 10.67
C THR A 254 -38.40 -19.21 12.15
N ALA A 255 -37.65 -18.57 13.05
CA ALA A 255 -38.00 -18.49 14.46
C ALA A 255 -38.36 -17.04 14.78
N ARG A 256 -39.66 -16.80 14.87
CA ARG A 256 -40.32 -15.57 15.30
C ARG A 256 -39.93 -15.33 16.76
N ARG A 257 -39.10 -14.32 17.04
CA ARG A 257 -38.88 -13.81 18.41
C ARG A 257 -39.09 -12.29 18.42
N SER A 258 -40.12 -11.92 19.16
CA SER A 258 -40.55 -10.58 19.52
C SER A 258 -39.39 -9.76 20.10
N ARG A 259 -39.18 -8.56 19.54
CA ARG A 259 -38.28 -7.53 20.11
C ARG A 259 -39.11 -6.55 20.96
N PRO A 260 -38.65 -6.17 22.16
CA PRO A 260 -39.13 -4.96 22.80
C PRO A 260 -38.60 -3.74 22.03
N SER A 261 -39.45 -2.72 21.92
CA SER A 261 -39.11 -1.44 21.32
C SER A 261 -38.14 -0.71 22.25
N GLY A 262 -36.93 -0.48 21.75
CA GLY A 262 -35.92 0.37 22.35
C GLY A 262 -35.27 1.13 21.21
N THR A 263 -35.50 2.43 21.15
CA THR A 263 -34.99 3.35 20.14
C THR A 263 -33.47 3.51 20.29
N MET A 264 -32.70 2.52 19.84
CA MET A 264 -31.30 2.73 19.53
C MET A 264 -31.20 3.38 18.16
N ARG A 265 -30.66 4.61 18.11
CA ARG A 265 -30.21 5.25 16.86
C ARG A 265 -29.24 4.29 16.16
N GLY A 266 -29.71 3.61 15.12
CA GLY A 266 -28.89 2.71 14.34
C GLY A 266 -27.90 3.48 13.48
N ARG A 267 -26.64 3.02 13.40
CA ARG A 267 -25.63 3.55 12.47
C ARG A 267 -26.17 3.52 11.04
N THR A 268 -25.90 4.58 10.27
CA THR A 268 -26.29 4.66 8.86
C THR A 268 -25.55 3.61 8.03
N PRO A 269 -26.06 3.22 6.85
CA PRO A 269 -25.36 2.30 5.95
C PRO A 269 -23.94 2.78 5.60
N ALA A 270 -23.76 4.08 5.37
CA ALA A 270 -22.46 4.69 5.11
C ALA A 270 -21.49 4.58 6.29
N GLN A 271 -21.99 4.76 7.53
CA GLN A 271 -21.18 4.58 8.74
C GLN A 271 -20.76 3.12 8.91
N LYS A 272 -21.68 2.17 8.69
CA LYS A 272 -21.36 0.73 8.76
C LYS A 272 -20.32 0.32 7.72
N TYR A 273 -20.45 0.82 6.49
CA TYR A 273 -19.48 0.57 5.42
C TYR A 273 -18.11 1.13 5.77
N ARG A 274 -18.05 2.37 6.27
CA ARG A 274 -16.78 3.01 6.69
C ARG A 274 -16.12 2.25 7.84
N ASP A 275 -16.87 1.87 8.87
CA ASP A 275 -16.36 1.10 10.00
C ASP A 275 -15.80 -0.27 9.54
N GLN A 276 -16.50 -0.92 8.62
CA GLN A 276 -16.07 -2.19 8.02
C GLN A 276 -14.79 -2.01 7.19
N TRP A 277 -14.73 -1.00 6.33
CA TRP A 277 -13.55 -0.71 5.53
C TRP A 277 -12.33 -0.40 6.41
N ASN A 278 -12.51 0.38 7.48
CA ASN A 278 -11.45 0.67 8.45
C ASN A 278 -10.95 -0.61 9.14
N TYR A 279 -11.86 -1.52 9.50
CA TYR A 279 -11.49 -2.79 10.12
C TYR A 279 -10.72 -3.69 9.15
N GLU A 280 -11.16 -3.80 7.89
CA GLU A 280 -10.47 -4.57 6.84
C GLU A 280 -9.08 -4.00 6.56
N GLN A 281 -8.93 -2.67 6.53
CA GLN A 281 -7.61 -2.03 6.39
C GLN A 281 -6.67 -2.39 7.53
N VAL A 282 -7.14 -2.37 8.79
CA VAL A 282 -6.31 -2.77 9.94
C VAL A 282 -5.87 -4.23 9.84
N LEU A 283 -6.73 -5.13 9.36
CA LEU A 283 -6.36 -6.53 9.14
C LEU A 283 -5.41 -6.73 7.95
N ASN A 284 -5.58 -5.95 6.89
CA ASN A 284 -4.78 -6.07 5.69
C ASN A 284 -3.37 -5.52 5.86
N ARG A 285 -3.18 -4.58 6.79
CA ARG A 285 -1.86 -4.04 7.17
C ARG A 285 -0.99 -5.01 7.97
N LYS A 286 -1.57 -6.08 8.50
CA LYS A 286 -0.78 -7.07 9.25
C LYS A 286 -0.05 -8.00 8.28
N PRO A 287 1.29 -8.09 8.35
CA PRO A 287 2.05 -8.99 7.51
C PRO A 287 1.76 -10.45 7.83
N ARG A 288 1.86 -11.30 6.81
CA ARG A 288 1.57 -12.73 6.87
C ARG A 288 2.37 -13.48 5.81
N TRP A 289 2.44 -14.79 5.96
CA TRP A 289 2.97 -15.66 4.91
C TRP A 289 2.03 -15.65 3.70
N LEU A 290 2.58 -15.35 2.54
CA LEU A 290 1.89 -15.26 1.27
C LEU A 290 2.64 -16.09 0.23
N LEU A 291 1.90 -16.88 -0.55
CA LEU A 291 2.39 -17.60 -1.71
C LEU A 291 1.87 -16.91 -2.96
N TRP A 292 2.77 -16.36 -3.76
CA TRP A 292 2.44 -15.69 -5.01
C TRP A 292 2.85 -16.60 -6.17
N ALA A 293 1.88 -16.99 -6.98
CA ALA A 293 2.13 -17.81 -8.17
C ALA A 293 1.86 -16.99 -9.43
N HIS A 294 2.76 -17.10 -10.40
CA HIS A 294 2.67 -16.45 -11.71
C HIS A 294 2.83 -17.49 -12.81
N GLY A 295 2.00 -17.41 -13.85
CA GLY A 295 2.14 -18.24 -15.05
C GLY A 295 2.41 -17.33 -16.25
N GLU A 296 3.50 -17.60 -16.96
CA GLU A 296 3.77 -16.98 -18.26
C GLU A 296 3.39 -17.95 -19.38
N GLU A 297 2.57 -17.49 -20.33
CA GLU A 297 2.15 -18.25 -21.52
C GLU A 297 3.14 -18.09 -22.68
#